data_AF-A0A1V6IZ45-F1
#
_entry.id   AF-A0A1V6IZ45-F1
#
_cell.length_a   1.000
_cell.length_b   1.000
_cell.length_c   1.000
_cell.angle_alpha   90.00
_cell.angle_beta   90.00
_cell.angle_gamma   90.00
#
_symmetry.space_group_name_H-M   'P 1'
#
loop_
_entity.id
_entity.type
_entity.pdbx_description
1 polymer ?
#
loop_
_entity_poly.entity_id
_entity_poly.type
_entity_poly.pdbx_seq_one_letter_code
_entity_poly.pdbx_strand_id
1 'polypeptide(L)'
;MKTFLSILCLLSVLMLCPAHLCAWDGYDYDTGSYIEMEHPAKPGADIEIYDYDDEAWHDVTIISINNHGIDIEVFDHDTGDYRTFEMEPLVINRGT
;
A
#
# COMPACT_ATOMS: atom_id res chain seq x y z
N MET A 1 -35.31 -1.04 -26.98
CA MET A 1 -34.57 0.25 -26.85
C MET A 1 -34.29 0.61 -25.39
N LYS A 2 -35.28 0.62 -24.48
CA LYS A 2 -35.08 0.95 -23.06
C LYS A 2 -34.10 0.02 -22.32
N THR A 3 -34.22 -1.29 -22.54
CA THR A 3 -33.32 -2.32 -21.96
C THR A 3 -31.89 -2.22 -22.47
N PHE A 4 -31.71 -1.93 -23.76
CA PHE A 4 -30.39 -1.67 -24.35
C PHE A 4 -29.74 -0.41 -23.77
N LEU A 5 -30.52 0.65 -23.56
CA LEU A 5 -30.03 1.89 -22.95
C LEU A 5 -29.64 1.68 -21.47
N SER A 6 -30.41 0.86 -20.73
CA SER A 6 -30.09 0.51 -19.34
C SER A 6 -28.82 -0.35 -19.22
N ILE A 7 -28.62 -1.32 -20.12
CA ILE A 7 -27.39 -2.15 -20.15
C ILE A 7 -26.17 -1.28 -20.51
N LEU A 8 -26.33 -0.36 -21.47
CA LEU A 8 -25.27 0.57 -21.86
C LEU A 8 -24.90 1.54 -20.72
N CYS A 9 -25.88 2.06 -19.98
CA CYS A 9 -25.61 2.84 -18.77
C CYS A 9 -24.90 2.01 -17.69
N LEU A 10 -25.29 0.76 -17.46
CA LEU A 10 -24.66 -0.10 -16.46
C LEU A 10 -23.20 -0.42 -16.80
N LEU A 11 -22.90 -0.68 -18.07
CA LEU A 11 -21.52 -0.88 -18.57
C LEU A 11 -20.67 0.39 -18.47
N SER A 12 -21.26 1.56 -18.70
CA SER A 12 -20.54 2.84 -18.55
C SER A 12 -20.17 3.16 -17.10
N VAL A 13 -20.96 2.69 -16.13
CA VAL A 13 -20.68 2.83 -14.69
C VAL A 13 -19.55 1.91 -14.24
N LEU A 14 -19.42 0.70 -14.84
CA LEU A 14 -18.33 -0.22 -14.52
C LEU A 14 -16.94 0.28 -14.98
N MET A 15 -16.88 1.11 -16.02
CA MET A 15 -15.65 1.65 -16.60
C MET A 15 -15.11 2.89 -15.85
N LEU A 16 -15.80 3.34 -14.80
CA LEU A 16 -15.37 4.44 -13.92
C LEU A 16 -14.52 3.97 -12.73
N CYS A 17 -14.18 2.69 -12.65
CA CYS A 17 -13.28 2.19 -11.62
C CYS A 17 -11.88 2.81 -11.84
N PRO A 18 -11.31 3.56 -10.86
CA PRO A 18 -9.94 4.01 -10.97
C PRO A 18 -9.05 2.77 -11.02
N ALA A 19 -8.57 2.42 -12.20
CA ALA A 19 -7.43 1.54 -12.34
C ALA A 19 -6.21 2.29 -11.80
N HIS A 20 -5.31 1.55 -11.15
CA HIS A 20 -4.02 1.98 -10.60
C HIS A 20 -4.03 2.41 -9.14
N LEU A 21 -4.24 1.43 -8.26
CA LEU A 21 -3.45 1.31 -7.05
C LEU A 21 -2.32 0.33 -7.39
N CYS A 22 -1.14 0.85 -7.72
CA CYS A 22 0.04 0.01 -7.73
C CYS A 22 0.38 -0.20 -6.26
N ALA A 23 0.00 -1.35 -5.74
CA ALA A 23 0.50 -1.89 -4.49
C ALA A 23 2.02 -1.73 -4.44
N TRP A 24 2.51 -1.37 -3.27
CA TRP A 24 3.92 -1.29 -2.96
C TRP A 24 4.25 -2.37 -1.95
N ASP A 25 4.86 -3.43 -2.46
CA ASP A 25 5.14 -4.64 -1.69
C ASP A 25 6.41 -4.47 -0.85
N GLY A 26 6.45 -5.18 0.28
CA GLY A 26 7.59 -5.23 1.18
C GLY A 26 7.64 -6.50 2.02
N TYR A 27 8.70 -6.65 2.78
CA TYR A 27 8.90 -7.73 3.74
C TYR A 27 9.03 -7.15 5.15
N ASP A 28 8.25 -7.67 6.09
CA ASP A 28 8.41 -7.33 7.50
C ASP A 28 9.34 -8.31 8.21
N TYR A 29 10.43 -7.79 8.76
CA TYR A 29 11.40 -8.56 9.52
C TYR A 29 10.90 -9.00 10.90
N ASP A 30 9.89 -8.33 11.45
CA ASP A 30 9.36 -8.61 12.78
C ASP A 30 8.39 -9.79 12.77
N THR A 31 7.48 -9.87 11.79
CA THR A 31 6.58 -11.02 11.59
C THR A 31 7.21 -12.11 10.71
N GLY A 32 8.18 -11.76 9.86
CA GLY A 32 8.79 -12.68 8.91
C GLY A 32 7.91 -12.97 7.69
N SER A 33 6.93 -12.11 7.42
CA SER A 33 5.96 -12.21 6.32
C SER A 33 6.07 -11.03 5.34
N TYR A 34 5.39 -11.15 4.21
CA TYR A 34 5.25 -10.03 3.28
C TYR A 34 4.17 -9.08 3.77
N ILE A 35 4.30 -7.81 3.39
CA ILE A 35 3.30 -6.77 3.62
C ILE A 35 3.06 -6.01 2.32
N GLU A 36 1.88 -5.40 2.20
CA GLU A 36 1.49 -4.59 1.06
C GLU A 36 0.98 -3.22 1.53
N MET A 37 1.38 -2.17 0.80
CA MET A 37 0.94 -0.80 1.01
C MET A 37 0.29 -0.24 -0.25
N GLU A 38 -0.72 0.62 -0.12
CA GLU A 38 -1.36 1.24 -1.28
C GLU A 38 -0.41 2.19 -2.04
N HIS A 39 0.42 2.94 -1.31
CA HIS A 39 1.37 3.87 -1.90
C HIS A 39 2.54 4.21 -0.95
N PRO A 40 3.69 4.62 -1.49
CA PRO A 40 4.77 5.17 -0.67
C PRO A 40 4.31 6.43 0.07
N ALA A 41 4.66 6.53 1.35
CA ALA A 41 4.35 7.68 2.19
C ALA A 41 5.62 8.27 2.82
N LYS A 42 5.46 9.31 3.64
CA LYS A 42 6.57 10.06 4.28
C LYS A 42 6.56 9.82 5.79
N PRO A 43 7.70 10.04 6.48
CA PRO A 43 7.72 10.03 7.94
C PRO A 43 6.65 10.96 8.56
N GLY A 44 5.99 10.46 9.60
CA GLY A 44 4.87 11.08 10.29
C GLY A 44 3.49 10.85 9.66
N ALA A 45 3.39 10.12 8.56
CA ALA A 45 2.11 9.73 7.98
C ALA A 45 1.57 8.46 8.67
N ASP A 46 0.27 8.47 8.98
CA ASP A 46 -0.49 7.27 9.30
C ASP A 46 -0.97 6.63 7.99
N ILE A 47 -0.79 5.31 7.89
CA ILE A 47 -1.10 4.51 6.71
C ILE A 47 -1.69 3.16 7.14
N GLU A 48 -2.42 2.52 6.23
CA GLU A 48 -2.82 1.13 6.36
C GLU A 48 -1.82 0.24 5.61
N ILE A 49 -1.46 -0.90 6.20
CA ILE A 49 -0.71 -1.99 5.57
C ILE A 49 -1.55 -3.26 5.60
N TYR A 50 -1.44 -4.10 4.58
CA TYR A 50 -1.97 -5.46 4.63
C TYR A 50 -0.85 -6.43 5.00
N ASP A 51 -1.01 -7.18 6.08
CA ASP A 51 -0.06 -8.18 6.55
C ASP A 51 -0.49 -9.59 6.12
N TYR A 52 0.39 -10.28 5.41
CA TYR A 52 0.12 -11.63 4.93
C TYR A 52 0.34 -12.72 5.99
N ASP A 53 0.89 -12.39 7.17
CA ASP A 53 0.99 -13.35 8.29
C ASP A 53 -0.40 -13.69 8.87
N ASP A 54 -1.23 -12.66 9.08
CA ASP A 54 -2.54 -12.80 9.71
C ASP A 54 -3.72 -12.49 8.77
N GLU A 55 -3.43 -12.14 7.51
CA GLU A 55 -4.40 -11.80 6.47
C GLU A 55 -5.30 -10.60 6.87
N ALA A 56 -4.73 -9.60 7.56
CA ALA A 56 -5.45 -8.43 8.06
C ALA A 56 -4.80 -7.09 7.66
N TRP A 57 -5.58 -6.03 7.82
CA TRP A 57 -5.12 -4.65 7.64
C TRP A 57 -4.77 -4.04 9.00
N HIS A 58 -3.65 -3.33 9.07
CA HIS A 58 -3.16 -2.66 10.28
C HIS A 58 -2.87 -1.19 10.02
N ASP A 59 -3.24 -0.35 10.97
CA ASP A 59 -2.85 1.06 11.01
C ASP A 59 -1.43 1.19 11.58
N VAL A 60 -0.55 1.87 10.86
CA VAL A 60 0.82 2.15 11.31
C VAL A 60 1.23 3.60 11.03
N THR A 61 2.11 4.16 11.85
CA THR A 61 2.74 5.46 11.59
C THR A 61 4.16 5.27 11.06
N ILE A 62 4.49 5.91 9.93
CA ILE A 62 5.87 5.90 9.43
C ILE A 62 6.78 6.73 10.35
N ILE A 63 7.82 6.11 10.88
CA ILE A 63 8.79 6.76 11.78
C ILE A 63 10.00 7.23 10.99
N SER A 64 10.59 6.37 10.16
CA SER A 64 11.75 6.73 9.35
C SER A 64 11.80 5.98 8.04
N ILE A 65 12.48 6.56 7.05
CA ILE A 65 12.72 5.96 5.74
C ILE A 65 14.20 6.10 5.44
N ASN A 66 14.88 4.97 5.24
CA ASN A 66 16.31 4.88 5.00
C ASN A 66 16.59 4.22 3.64
N ASN A 67 17.87 4.09 3.29
CA ASN A 67 18.33 3.36 2.10
C ASN A 67 17.56 3.71 0.81
N HIS A 68 17.38 5.00 0.53
CA HIS A 68 16.63 5.52 -0.63
C HIS A 68 15.15 5.11 -0.73
N GLY A 69 14.48 4.79 0.38
CA GLY A 69 13.07 4.42 0.37
C GLY A 69 12.81 2.93 0.58
N ILE A 70 13.86 2.14 0.83
CA ILE A 70 13.76 0.68 0.93
C ILE A 70 13.47 0.29 2.39
N ASP A 71 14.27 0.76 3.35
CA ASP A 71 14.09 0.34 4.74
C ASP A 71 13.19 1.35 5.46
N ILE A 72 12.04 0.91 5.94
CA ILE A 72 11.06 1.73 6.65
C ILE A 72 10.90 1.23 8.08
N GLU A 73 10.99 2.14 9.04
CA GLU A 73 10.59 1.88 10.42
C GLU A 73 9.19 2.45 10.64
N VAL A 74 8.29 1.66 11.22
CA VAL A 74 6.92 2.09 11.55
C VAL A 74 6.60 1.83 13.02
N PHE A 75 5.61 2.54 13.54
CA PHE A 75 4.97 2.24 14.81
C PHE A 75 3.60 1.60 14.54
N ASP A 76 3.37 0.41 15.07
CA ASP A 76 2.15 -0.37 14.90
C ASP A 76 1.16 -0.05 16.04
N HIS A 77 -0.03 0.45 15.69
CA HIS A 77 -1.01 0.90 16.68
C HIS A 77 -1.75 -0.25 17.37
N ASP A 78 -1.76 -1.44 16.79
CA ASP A 78 -2.44 -2.62 17.35
C ASP A 78 -1.59 -3.28 18.43
N THR A 79 -0.28 -3.38 18.20
CA THR A 79 0.67 -4.00 19.13
C THR A 79 1.32 -2.98 20.08
N GLY A 80 1.47 -1.73 19.65
CA GLY A 80 2.20 -0.69 20.37
C GLY A 80 3.72 -0.81 20.26
N ASP A 81 4.21 -1.58 19.29
CA ASP A 81 5.61 -1.85 19.04
C ASP A 81 6.11 -1.20 17.72
N TYR A 82 7.44 -1.13 17.56
CA TYR A 82 8.07 -0.67 16.32
C TYR A 82 8.36 -1.87 15.42
N ARG A 83 8.16 -1.71 14.11
CA ARG A 83 8.42 -2.73 13.08
C ARG A 83 9.33 -2.21 11.97
N THR A 84 10.09 -3.10 11.34
CA THR A 84 11.03 -2.78 10.25
C THR A 84 10.65 -3.49 8.96
N PHE A 85 10.30 -2.71 7.95
CA PHE A 85 9.94 -3.20 6.62
C PHE A 85 11.08 -2.94 5.62
N GLU A 86 11.35 -3.91 4.74
CA GLU A 86 12.13 -3.73 3.52
C GLU A 86 11.18 -3.71 2.32
N MET A 87 11.06 -2.54 1.70
CA MET A 87 10.14 -2.27 0.60
C MET A 87 10.81 -2.39 -0.76
N GLU A 88 10.04 -2.71 -1.79
CA GLU A 88 10.56 -2.72 -3.15
C GLU A 88 11.13 -1.34 -3.57
N PRO A 89 12.25 -1.26 -4.29
CA PRO A 89 12.81 0.02 -4.70
C PRO A 89 11.89 0.80 -5.66
N LEU A 90 11.61 2.06 -5.34
CA LEU A 90 10.87 2.94 -6.25
C LEU A 90 11.70 3.24 -7.50
N VAL A 91 11.18 2.87 -8.67
CA VAL A 91 11.80 3.20 -9.96
C VAL A 91 11.58 4.69 -10.25
N ILE A 92 12.47 5.53 -9.73
CA ILE A 92 12.51 6.96 -10.06
C ILE A 92 13.27 7.16 -11.38
N ASN A 93 12.55 7.48 -12.46
CA ASN A 93 13.17 7.83 -13.73
C ASN A 93 13.85 9.21 -13.60
N ARG A 94 15.13 9.21 -13.21
CA ARG A 94 15.97 10.41 -13.18
C ARG A 94 16.39 10.71 -14.62
N GLY A 95 15.54 11.44 -15.35
CA GLY A 95 15.83 11.87 -16.71
C GLY A 95 17.21 12.50 -16.81
N THR A 96 18.09 11.87 -17.59
CA THR A 96 19.37 12.43 -18.05
C THR A 96 19.20 13.10 -19.39
#